data_AF-A0A0F9RUE4-F1
#
_entry.id   AF-A0A0F9RUE4-F1
#
_cell.length_a   1.000
_cell.length_b   1.000
_cell.length_c   1.000
_cell.angle_alpha   90.00
_cell.angle_beta   90.00
_cell.angle_gamma   90.00
#
_symmetry.space_group_name_H-M   'P 1'
#
loop_
_entity.id
_entity.type
_entity.pdbx_description
1 polymer ?
#
loop_
_entity_poly.entity_id
_entity_poly.type
_entity_poly.pdbx_seq_one_letter_code
_entity_poly.pdbx_strand_id
1 'polypeptide(L)' 'MPAKSTKQRRFFGAELSRRRAGKKTKTGLSEKKLKEFTRKK' A
#
# COMPACT_ATOMS: atom_id res chain seq x y z
N MET A 1 4.55 -4.87 -8.63
CA MET A 1 4.18 -3.84 -9.65
C MET A 1 4.16 -2.49 -8.93
N PRO A 2 4.95 -1.48 -9.34
CA PRO A 2 4.99 -0.20 -8.64
C PRO A 2 3.71 0.62 -8.91
N ALA A 3 3.36 1.54 -8.00
CA ALA A 3 2.27 2.47 -8.22
C ALA A 3 2.56 3.35 -9.44
N LYS A 4 1.56 3.53 -10.32
CA LYS A 4 1.69 4.32 -11.55
C LYS A 4 1.60 5.83 -11.31
N SER A 5 1.04 6.24 -10.18
CA SER A 5 0.89 7.65 -9.81
C SER A 5 1.27 7.95 -8.36
N THR A 6 1.61 9.21 -8.09
CA THR A 6 1.90 9.70 -6.73
C THR A 6 0.69 9.55 -5.80
N LYS A 7 -0.53 9.78 -6.32
CA LYS A 7 -1.78 9.56 -5.58
C LYS A 7 -1.95 8.09 -5.19
N GLN A 8 -1.72 7.15 -6.12
CA GLN A 8 -1.76 5.72 -5.81
C GLN A 8 -0.71 5.34 -4.77
N ARG A 9 0.52 5.84 -4.89
CA ARG A 9 1.59 5.56 -3.91
C ARG A 9 1.21 6.00 -2.50
N ARG A 10 0.62 7.20 -2.36
CA ARG A 10 0.12 7.72 -1.07
C ARG A 10 -1.01 6.86 -0.52
N PHE A 11 -1.97 6.47 -1.36
CA PHE A 11 -3.07 5.59 -0.97
C PHE A 11 -2.56 4.23 -0.47
N PHE A 12 -1.67 3.56 -1.21
CA PHE A 12 -1.11 2.28 -0.80
C PHE A 12 -0.20 2.41 0.44
N GLY A 13 0.44 3.56 0.65
CA GLY A 13 1.15 3.86 1.90
C GLY A 13 0.23 3.93 3.11
N ALA A 14 -0.94 4.57 2.98
CA ALA A 14 -1.93 4.61 4.04
C ALA A 14 -2.53 3.22 4.33
N GLU A 15 -2.76 2.42 3.29
CA GLU A 15 -3.20 1.03 3.44
C GLU A 15 -2.14 0.16 4.12
N LEU A 16 -0.86 0.35 3.80
CA LEU A 16 0.25 -0.35 4.46
C LEU A 16 0.28 -0.04 5.96
N SER A 17 0.19 1.24 6.34
CA SER A 17 0.13 1.65 7.75
C SER A 17 -1.10 1.08 8.45
N ARG A 18 -2.25 1.05 7.78
CA ARG A 18 -3.47 0.43 8.32
C ARG A 18 -3.27 -1.05 8.61
N ARG A 19 -2.66 -1.79 7.67
CA ARG A 19 -2.36 -3.22 7.86
C ARG A 19 -1.42 -3.45 9.04
N ARG A 20 -0.38 -2.62 9.18
CA ARG A 20 0.58 -2.69 10.30
C ARG A 20 -0.05 -2.38 11.65
N ALA A 21 -1.06 -1.53 11.68
CA ALA A 21 -1.87 -1.29 12.86
C ALA A 21 -2.87 -2.43 13.18
N GLY A 22 -2.76 -3.59 12.50
CA GLY A 22 -3.66 -4.73 12.69
C GLY A 22 -5.05 -4.56 12.07
N LYS A 23 -5.29 -3.46 11.34
CA LYS A 23 -6.60 -3.16 10.73
C LYS A 23 -6.72 -3.75 9.33
N LYS A 24 -7.94 -4.11 8.94
CA LYS A 24 -8.24 -4.60 7.59
C LYS A 24 -7.99 -3.50 6.55
N THR A 25 -7.36 -3.87 5.44
CA THR A 25 -7.10 -2.99 4.29
C THR A 25 -8.34 -2.93 3.39
N LYS A 26 -8.66 -1.76 2.83
CA LYS A 26 -9.75 -1.60 1.85
C LYS A 26 -9.47 -2.33 0.55
N THR A 27 -8.20 -2.53 0.22
CA THR A 27 -7.77 -3.20 -1.02
C THR A 27 -7.74 -4.73 -0.91
N GLY A 28 -7.90 -5.29 0.30
CA GLY A 28 -7.71 -6.73 0.55
C GLY A 28 -6.28 -7.24 0.38
N LEU A 29 -5.32 -6.38 0.01
CA LEU A 29 -3.96 -6.78 -0.31
C LEU A 29 -3.14 -7.13 0.93
N SER A 30 -2.15 -8.01 0.74
CA SER A 30 -1.17 -8.37 1.75
C SER A 30 -0.13 -7.26 1.97
N GLU A 31 0.52 -7.26 3.14
CA GLU A 31 1.53 -6.24 3.49
C GLU A 31 2.66 -6.18 2.45
N LYS A 32 3.15 -7.33 1.97
CA LYS A 32 4.18 -7.41 0.94
C LYS A 32 3.77 -6.68 -0.34
N LYS A 33 2.52 -6.88 -0.79
CA LYS A 33 2.00 -6.24 -2.00
C LYS A 33 1.83 -4.73 -1.81
N LEU A 34 1.34 -4.30 -0.65
CA LEU A 34 1.24 -2.88 -0.30
C LEU A 34 2.62 -2.21 -0.29
N LYS A 35 3.63 -2.89 0.27
CA LYS A 35 5.02 -2.41 0.26
C LYS A 35 5.57 -2.26 -1.15
N GLU A 36 5.30 -3.20 -2.06
CA GLU A 36 5.68 -3.08 -3.48
C GLU A 36 5.08 -1.82 -4.14
N PHE A 37 3.81 -1.49 -3.86
CA PHE A 37 3.18 -0.29 -4.41
C PHE A 37 3.74 1.01 -3.84
N THR A 38 4.30 0.98 -2.63
CA THR A 38 4.94 2.15 -2.01
C THR A 38 6.38 2.39 -2.49
N ARG A 39 7.07 1.37 -2.99
CA ARG A 39 8.42 1.52 -3.53
C ARG A 39 8.36 2.35 -4.81
N LYS A 40 9.14 3.43 -4.86
CA LYS A 40 9.48 4.08 -6.13
C LYS A 40 10.39 3.13 -6.90
N LYS A 41 10.11 2.95 -8.20
CA LYS A 41 11.10 2.38 -9.12
C LYS A 41 12.21 3.42 -9.30
#